data_AF-A0A3D4PD04-F1
#
_entry.id   AF-A0A3D4PD04-F1
#
_cell.length_a   1.000
_cell.length_b   1.000
_cell.length_c   1.000
_cell.angle_alpha   90.00
_cell.angle_beta   90.00
_cell.angle_gamma   90.00
#
_symmetry.space_group_name_H-M   'P 1'
#
loop_
_entity.id
_entity.type
_entity.pdbx_description
1 polymer ?
#
loop_
_entity_poly.entity_id
_entity_poly.type
_entity_poly.pdbx_seq_one_letter_code
_entity_poly.pdbx_strand_id
1 'polypeptide(L)' 'PQKRAAIRLKEIEDNGFENVHFAWAGATEPGIGHYYRIQAKSFLIEFVNTQPDAAGNPANHIHCVWRDMDGDFALPIQ' A
#
# COMPACT_ATOMS: atom_id res chain seq x y z
N PRO A 1 -8.36 -10.11 13.29
CA PRO A 1 -7.16 -9.61 12.57
C PRO A 1 -6.23 -10.72 12.09
N GLN A 2 -5.82 -11.63 12.99
CA GLN A 2 -4.86 -12.71 12.74
C GLN A 2 -5.34 -13.70 11.68
N LYS A 3 -6.62 -14.12 11.73
CA LYS A 3 -7.20 -15.00 10.72
C LYS A 3 -7.13 -14.42 9.30
N ARG A 4 -7.45 -13.13 9.13
CA ARG A 4 -7.36 -12.44 7.84
C ARG A 4 -5.90 -12.31 7.38
N ALA A 5 -4.99 -11.96 8.28
CA ALA A 5 -3.56 -11.91 7.98
C ALA A 5 -3.01 -13.27 7.52
N ALA A 6 -3.38 -14.36 8.19
CA ALA A 6 -2.98 -15.72 7.81
C ALA A 6 -3.50 -16.11 6.41
N ILE A 7 -4.74 -15.74 6.08
CA ILE A 7 -5.30 -15.97 4.73
C ILE A 7 -4.50 -15.21 3.67
N ARG A 8 -4.21 -13.92 3.89
CA ARG A 8 -3.42 -13.11 2.95
C ARG A 8 -1.98 -13.59 2.81
N LEU A 9 -1.35 -14.01 3.90
CA LEU A 9 -0.01 -14.58 3.85
C LEU A 9 0.00 -15.86 3.02
N LYS A 10 -1.00 -16.73 3.22
CA LYS A 10 -1.16 -17.93 2.40
C LYS A 10 -1.39 -17.59 0.92
N GLU A 11 -2.19 -16.58 0.59
CA GLU A 11 -2.37 -16.12 -0.80
C GLU A 11 -1.03 -15.67 -1.43
N ILE A 12 -0.16 -15.02 -0.65
CA ILE A 12 1.18 -14.61 -1.13
C ILE A 12 2.06 -15.84 -1.34
N GLU A 13 2.08 -16.78 -0.40
CA GLU A 13 2.83 -18.03 -0.51
C GLU A 13 2.40 -18.84 -1.75
N ASP A 14 1.09 -18.94 -1.99
CA ASP A 14 0.53 -19.67 -3.12
C ASP A 14 0.79 -18.98 -4.48
N ASN A 15 0.87 -17.63 -4.50
CA ASN A 15 1.14 -16.85 -5.72
C ASN A 15 2.63 -16.48 -5.91
N GLY A 16 3.51 -16.84 -4.97
CA GLY A 16 4.94 -16.55 -5.01
C GLY A 16 5.32 -15.16 -4.49
N PHE A 17 6.22 -15.12 -3.50
CA PHE A 17 6.78 -13.87 -2.96
C PHE A 17 7.60 -13.08 -3.98
N GLU A 18 8.17 -13.75 -4.97
CA GLU A 18 8.91 -13.14 -6.08
C GLU A 18 8.04 -12.24 -6.97
N ASN A 19 6.72 -12.42 -6.92
CA ASN A 19 5.74 -11.60 -7.63
C ASN A 19 5.23 -10.42 -6.79
N VAL A 20 5.84 -10.18 -5.62
CA VAL A 20 5.60 -8.99 -4.79
C VAL A 20 6.65 -7.94 -5.10
N HIS A 21 6.21 -6.79 -5.60
CA HIS A 21 7.09 -5.71 -6.01
C HIS A 21 6.96 -4.51 -5.06
N PHE A 22 8.12 -3.94 -4.72
CA PHE A 22 8.22 -2.70 -3.96
C PHE A 22 8.66 -1.56 -4.88
N ALA A 23 8.07 -0.38 -4.69
CA ALA A 23 8.53 0.86 -5.31
C ALA A 23 8.55 2.00 -4.28
N TRP A 24 9.56 2.85 -4.39
CA TRP A 24 9.70 4.08 -3.62
C TRP A 24 9.67 5.28 -4.57
N ALA A 25 9.07 6.38 -4.13
CA ALA A 25 9.17 7.66 -4.81
C ALA A 25 9.23 8.81 -3.79
N GLY A 26 9.98 9.86 -4.13
CA GLY A 26 10.16 11.03 -3.28
C GLY A 26 11.41 10.95 -2.41
N ALA A 27 11.44 11.76 -1.36
CA ALA A 27 12.63 11.98 -0.57
C ALA A 27 13.01 10.77 0.30
N THR A 28 14.30 10.60 0.57
CA THR A 28 14.82 9.62 1.55
C THR A 28 15.05 10.24 2.93
N GLU A 29 14.95 11.57 3.02
CA GLU A 29 15.14 12.33 4.26
C GLU A 29 13.82 12.50 5.03
N PRO A 30 13.84 12.42 6.37
CA PRO A 30 12.65 12.65 7.18
C PRO A 30 12.03 14.05 6.99
N GLY A 31 10.70 14.13 7.07
CA GLY A 31 9.97 15.41 7.00
C GLY A 31 9.78 15.97 5.59
N ILE A 32 10.16 15.22 4.56
CA ILE A 32 9.95 15.59 3.15
C ILE A 32 9.01 14.57 2.49
N GLY A 33 8.29 15.04 1.47
CA GLY A 33 7.29 14.26 0.75
C GLY A 33 7.83 12.95 0.20
N HIS A 34 7.15 11.84 0.53
CA HIS A 34 7.51 10.50 0.06
C HIS A 34 6.29 9.61 -0.14
N TYR A 35 6.51 8.53 -0.88
CA TYR A 35 5.53 7.56 -1.31
C TYR A 35 6.18 6.18 -1.36
N TYR A 36 5.42 5.16 -0.99
CA TYR A 36 5.80 3.79 -1.34
C TYR A 36 4.59 2.97 -1.76
N ARG A 37 4.90 1.94 -2.55
CA ARG A 37 3.93 0.97 -3.05
C ARG A 37 4.46 -0.44 -2.85
N ILE A 38 3.60 -1.33 -2.37
CA ILE A 38 3.82 -2.78 -2.39
C ILE A 38 2.68 -3.38 -3.20
N GLN A 39 3.02 -4.02 -4.32
CA GLN A 39 2.02 -4.60 -5.21
C GLN A 39 2.29 -6.09 -5.39
N ALA A 40 1.27 -6.89 -5.15
CA ALA A 40 1.23 -8.30 -5.48
C ALA A 40 0.09 -8.55 -6.48
N LYS A 41 -0.13 -9.82 -6.83
CA LYS A 41 -1.26 -10.20 -7.69
C LYS A 41 -2.62 -9.94 -7.05
N SER A 42 -2.80 -10.27 -5.76
CA SER A 42 -4.09 -10.18 -5.06
C SER A 42 -4.31 -8.88 -4.29
N PHE A 43 -3.27 -8.06 -4.11
CA PHE A 43 -3.39 -6.83 -3.34
C PHE A 43 -2.42 -5.73 -3.75
N LEU A 44 -2.76 -4.52 -3.32
CA LEU A 44 -1.93 -3.33 -3.40
C LEU A 44 -1.94 -2.60 -2.05
N ILE A 45 -0.75 -2.23 -1.57
CA ILE A 45 -0.58 -1.27 -0.46
C ILE A 45 0.00 0.00 -1.08
N GLU A 46 -0.65 1.13 -0.83
CA GLU A 46 -0.10 2.45 -1.17
C GLU A 46 -0.03 3.31 0.08
N PHE A 47 1.09 4.01 0.20
CA PHE A 47 1.32 5.02 1.20
C PHE A 47 1.77 6.30 0.51
N VAL A 48 1.17 7.43 0.87
CA VAL A 48 1.58 8.75 0.40
C VAL A 48 1.61 9.72 1.56
N ASN A 49 2.71 10.45 1.69
CA ASN A 49 2.86 11.54 2.64
C ASN A 49 3.49 12.74 1.96
N THR A 50 2.79 13.32 1.00
CA THR A 50 3.26 14.51 0.25
C THR A 50 2.41 15.74 0.53
N GLN A 51 1.21 15.57 1.06
CA GLN A 51 0.26 16.65 1.28
C GLN A 51 0.65 17.44 2.55
N PRO A 52 0.57 18.78 2.51
CA PRO A 52 0.75 19.60 3.71
C PRO A 52 -0.44 19.49 4.66
N ASP A 53 -0.21 19.79 5.94
CA ASP A 53 -1.32 20.02 6.87
C ASP A 53 -2.02 21.38 6.64
N ALA A 54 -3.02 21.67 7.44
CA ALA A 54 -3.79 22.92 7.35
C ALA A 54 -2.96 24.19 7.65
N ALA A 55 -1.80 24.05 8.30
CA ALA A 55 -0.87 25.15 8.59
C ALA A 55 0.22 25.30 7.52
N GLY A 56 0.25 24.43 6.50
CA GLY A 56 1.24 24.45 5.43
C GLY A 56 2.53 23.68 5.75
N ASN A 57 2.58 22.90 6.84
CA ASN A 57 3.73 22.05 7.11
C ASN A 57 3.77 20.93 6.07
N PRO A 58 4.84 20.80 5.26
CA PRO A 58 4.91 19.79 4.22
C PRO A 58 4.93 18.38 4.81
N ALA A 59 4.44 17.40 4.04
CA ALA A 59 4.53 15.97 4.37
C ALA A 59 4.05 15.62 5.79
N ASN A 60 2.89 16.17 6.17
CA ASN A 60 2.28 15.98 7.49
C ASN A 60 0.86 15.38 7.41
N HIS A 61 0.43 14.95 6.22
CA HIS A 61 -0.88 14.34 6.01
C HIS A 61 -0.71 13.03 5.26
N ILE A 62 -0.75 11.93 6.02
CA ILE A 62 -0.58 10.58 5.50
C ILE A 62 -1.90 10.05 4.96
N HIS A 63 -1.88 9.53 3.74
CA HIS A 63 -2.87 8.57 3.26
C HIS A 63 -2.22 7.20 3.12
N CYS A 64 -2.92 6.17 3.59
CA CYS A 64 -2.51 4.77 3.43
C CYS A 64 -3.74 3.96 3.06
N VAL A 65 -3.60 3.10 2.05
CA VAL A 65 -4.69 2.27 1.56
C VAL A 65 -4.20 0.85 1.32
N TRP A 66 -5.07 -0.10 1.67
CA TRP A 66 -5.02 -1.47 1.18
C TRP A 66 -6.10 -1.63 0.12
N ARG A 67 -5.75 -2.11 -1.07
CA ARG A 67 -6.70 -2.46 -2.13
C ARG A 67 -6.63 -3.96 -2.39
N ASP A 68 -7.81 -4.56 -2.47
CA ASP A 68 -7.99 -5.92 -2.95
C ASP A 68 -8.09 -5.87 -4.48
N MET A 69 -7.25 -6.63 -5.17
CA MET A 69 -7.22 -6.63 -6.63
C MET A 69 -8.30 -7.52 -7.25
N ASP A 70 -8.85 -8.47 -6.49
CA ASP A 70 -9.86 -9.43 -6.98
C ASP A 70 -11.28 -8.82 -6.96
N GLY A 71 -11.50 -7.80 -6.14
CA GLY A 71 -12.76 -7.03 -6.04
C GLY A 71 -12.65 -5.58 -6.48
N ASP A 72 -11.69 -5.26 -7.36
CA ASP A 72 -11.44 -3.87 -7.75
C ASP A 72 -12.50 -3.33 -8.73
N PHE A 73 -12.73 -2.01 -8.74
CA PHE A 73 -13.68 -1.34 -9.65
C PHE A 73 -15.12 -1.92 -9.65
N ALA A 74 -15.71 -2.05 -8.46
CA ALA A 74 -17.08 -2.54 -8.25
C ALA A 74 -17.31 -4.01 -8.64
N LEU A 75 -16.24 -4.79 -8.80
CA LEU A 75 -16.33 -6.24 -8.88
C LEU A 75 -16.57 -6.83 -7.48
N PRO A 76 -17.41 -7.87 -7.35
CA PRO A 76 -17.54 -8.57 -6.08
C PRO A 76 -16.23 -9.29 -5.76
N ILE A 77 -15.81 -9.22 -4.51
CA ILE A 77 -14.73 -10.07 -3.99
C ILE A 77 -15.26 -11.51 -4.01
N GLN A 78 -14.59 -12.39 -4.77
CA GLN A 78 -14.93 -13.82 -4.85
C GLN A 78 -14.57 -14.59 -3.57
#